data_AF-A0A1F2Q7G9-F1
#
_entry.id   AF-A0A1F2Q7G9-F1
#
_cell.length_a   1.000
_cell.length_b   1.000
_cell.length_c   1.000
_cell.angle_alpha   90.00
_cell.angle_beta   90.00
_cell.angle_gamma   90.00
#
_symmetry.space_group_name_H-M   'P 1'
#
loop_
_entity.id
_entity.type
_entity.pdbx_description
1 polymer ?
#
loop_
_entity_poly.entity_id
_entity_poly.type
_entity_poly.pdbx_seq_one_letter_code
_entity_poly.pdbx_strand_id
1 'polypeptide(L)' 'MVTARRARQINSYYHSLGDGPGLDAFSPPTVAAFSKNYLSIAMAEAARGEISYRLRPTRH' A
#
# COMPACT_ATOMS: atom_id res chain seq x y z
N MET A 1 -6.22 10.11 3.99
CA MET A 1 -6.41 8.80 4.67
C MET A 1 -5.95 7.61 3.84
N VAL A 2 -6.21 7.58 2.52
CA VAL A 2 -5.92 6.43 1.64
C VAL A 2 -4.43 6.15 1.47
N THR A 3 -3.65 7.19 1.18
CA THR A 3 -2.19 7.10 0.95
C THR A 3 -1.44 6.62 2.19
N ALA A 4 -1.77 7.15 3.38
CA ALA A 4 -1.18 6.72 4.64
C ALA A 4 -1.49 5.24 4.97
N ARG A 5 -2.72 4.79 4.73
CA ARG A 5 -3.09 3.37 4.94
C ARG A 5 -2.35 2.46 3.95
N ARG A 6 -2.22 2.88 2.69
CA ARG A 6 -1.45 2.15 1.67
C ARG A 6 0.03 2.09 2.00
N ALA A 7 0.63 3.19 2.48
CA ALA A 7 2.03 3.22 2.90
C ALA A 7 2.33 2.20 4.01
N ARG A 8 1.40 2.01 4.97
CA ARG A 8 1.51 0.96 6.00
C ARG A 8 1.45 -0.44 5.41
N GLN A 9 0.56 -0.69 4.44
CA GLN A 9 0.50 -1.98 3.74
C GLN A 9 1.81 -2.30 3.02
N ILE A 10 2.40 -1.31 2.35
CA ILE A 10 3.69 -1.47 1.66
C ILE A 10 4.80 -1.78 2.67
N ASN A 11 4.82 -1.09 3.82
CA ASN A 11 5.78 -1.37 4.88
C ASN A 11 5.64 -2.80 5.43
N SER A 12 4.40 -3.24 5.69
CA SER A 12 4.11 -4.60 6.14
C SER A 12 4.50 -5.65 5.10
N TYR A 13 4.29 -5.38 3.80
CA TYR A 13 4.72 -6.25 2.71
C TYR A 13 6.24 -6.47 2.70
N TYR A 14 7.04 -5.41 2.85
CA TYR A 14 8.49 -5.54 2.90
C TYR A 14 8.99 -6.25 4.16
N HIS A 15 8.29 -6.12 5.29
CA HIS A 15 8.62 -6.88 6.50
C HIS A 15 8.22 -8.35 6.37
N SER A 16 7.07 -8.67 5.79
CA SER A 16 6.63 -10.07 5.60
C SER A 16 7.48 -10.84 4.59
N LEU A 17 8.10 -10.16 3.62
CA LEU A 17 9.07 -10.78 2.71
C LEU A 17 10.33 -11.30 3.43
N GLY A 18 10.66 -10.75 4.60
CA GLY A 18 11.81 -11.18 5.40
C GLY A 18 11.51 -12.32 6.38
N ASP A 19 10.24 -12.54 6.74
CA ASP A 19 9.83 -13.43 7.86
C ASP A 19 9.33 -14.82 7.39
N GLY A 20 9.56 -15.17 6.11
CA GLY A 20 9.17 -16.45 5.53
C GLY A 20 7.75 -16.48 4.93
N PRO A 21 7.34 -17.58 4.27
CA PRO A 21 6.12 -17.68 3.47
C PRO A 21 4.87 -17.81 4.35
N GLY A 22 4.61 -16.78 5.14
CA GLY A 22 3.37 -16.57 5.85
C GLY A 22 2.95 -15.15 5.57
N LEU A 23 2.03 -14.99 4.61
CA LEU A 23 1.13 -13.85 4.38
C LEU A 23 1.01 -13.56 2.88
N ASP A 24 0.09 -14.27 2.23
CA ASP A 24 -0.61 -13.86 1.00
C ASP A 24 -1.36 -12.51 1.13
N ALA A 25 -0.97 -11.62 2.05
CA ALA A 25 -1.88 -10.59 2.57
C ALA A 25 -1.75 -9.22 1.88
N PHE A 26 -0.62 -8.89 1.26
CA PHE A 26 -0.41 -7.55 0.70
C PHE A 26 0.16 -7.57 -0.71
N SER A 27 -0.49 -6.82 -1.61
CA SER A 27 -0.03 -6.64 -2.98
C SER A 27 1.27 -5.85 -3.00
N PRO A 28 2.27 -6.24 -3.81
CA PRO A 28 3.44 -5.43 -4.07
C PRO A 28 3.05 -4.03 -4.58
N PRO A 29 3.94 -3.03 -4.43
CA PRO A 29 3.74 -1.73 -5.06
C PRO A 29 3.65 -1.88 -6.58
N THR A 30 2.62 -1.30 -7.19
CA THR A 30 2.34 -1.41 -8.63
C THR A 30 3.16 -0.42 -9.47
N VAL A 31 3.63 0.66 -8.83
CA VAL A 31 4.51 1.65 -9.45
C VAL A 31 5.97 1.31 -9.13
N ALA A 32 6.81 1.27 -10.19
CA ALA A 32 8.26 1.25 -10.04
C ALA A 32 8.71 2.47 -9.23
N ALA A 33 9.06 2.23 -7.97
CA ALA A 33 9.36 3.27 -7.02
C ALA A 33 10.73 3.90 -7.31
N PHE A 34 10.76 5.14 -7.77
CA PHE A 34 11.99 5.93 -7.85
C PHE A 34 12.61 6.24 -6.47
N SER A 35 11.88 6.01 -5.37
CA SER A 35 12.36 6.30 -4.01
C SER A 35 11.94 5.21 -3.01
N LYS A 36 12.76 4.97 -1.98
CA LYS A 36 12.47 4.05 -0.85
C LYS A 36 11.39 4.58 0.12
N ASN A 37 10.85 5.77 -0.10
CA ASN A 37 9.84 6.34 0.80
C ASN A 37 8.45 5.78 0.46
N TYR A 38 7.91 4.94 1.34
CA TYR A 38 6.61 4.28 1.17
C TYR A 38 5.43 5.25 0.97
N LEU A 39 5.50 6.44 1.57
CA LEU A 39 4.46 7.45 1.39
C LEU A 39 4.48 8.01 -0.04
N SER A 40 5.67 8.25 -0.59
CA SER A 40 5.84 8.73 -1.97
C SER A 40 5.34 7.70 -2.98
N ILE A 41 5.59 6.41 -2.74
CA ILE A 41 5.06 5.31 -3.56
C ILE A 41 3.54 5.29 -3.52
N ALA A 42 2.94 5.35 -2.32
CA ALA A 42 1.49 5.38 -2.16
C ALA A 42 0.84 6.63 -2.81
N MET A 43 1.52 7.77 -2.81
CA MET A 43 1.05 8.97 -3.53
C MET A 43 1.15 8.81 -5.05
N ALA A 44 2.23 8.20 -5.55
CA ALA A 44 2.39 7.92 -6.97
C ALA A 44 1.33 6.93 -7.50
N GLU A 45 1.04 5.85 -6.74
CA GLU A 45 -0.05 4.92 -7.05
C GLU A 45 -1.42 5.64 -7.07
N ALA A 46 -1.65 6.56 -6.12
CA ALA A 46 -2.90 7.34 -6.07
C ALA A 46 -3.04 8.28 -7.26
N ALA A 47 -1.95 8.97 -7.63
CA ALA A 47 -1.92 9.89 -8.76
C ALA A 47 -2.15 9.18 -10.10
N ARG A 48 -1.70 7.92 -10.23
CA ARG A 48 -1.95 7.08 -11.42
C ARG A 48 -3.31 6.39 -11.41
N GLY A 49 -4.07 6.47 -10.32
CA GLY A 49 -5.37 5.82 -10.19
C GLY A 49 -5.31 4.30 -9.99
N GLU A 50 -4.14 3.75 -9.68
CA GLU A 50 -3.93 2.31 -9.52
C GLU A 50 -4.46 1.77 -8.18
N ILE A 51 -4.76 2.66 -7.22
CA ILE A 51 -5.37 2.32 -5.93
C ILE A 51 -6.77 2.91 -5.81
N SER A 52 -7.76 2.01 -5.74
CA SER A 52 -9.14 2.34 -5.42
C SER A 52 -9.41 2.15 -3.92
N TYR A 53 -10.02 3.14 -3.27
CA TYR A 53 -10.43 3.03 -1.88
C TYR A 53 -11.95 3.02 -1.77
N ARG A 54 -12.47 2.06 -1.01
CA ARG A 54 -13.88 2.04 -0.64
C ARG A 54 -13.99 2.53 0.80
N LEU A 55 -14.47 3.76 0.99
CA LEU A 55 -14.95 4.17 2.30
C LEU A 55 -16.13 3.28 2.65
N ARG A 56 -16.04 2.52 3.75
CA ARG A 56 -17.22 1.88 4.30
C ARG A 56 -18.12 3.01 4.83
N PRO A 57 -19.36 3.17 4.32
CA PRO A 57 -20.27 4.13 4.90
C PRO A 57 -20.58 3.68 6.32
N THR A 58 -20.38 4.57 7.29
CA THR A 58 -20.80 4.39 8.67
C THR A 58 -22.33 4.28 8.64
N ARG A 59 -22.88 3.07 8.81
CA ARG A 59 -24.32 2.90 9.01
C ARG A 59 -24.66 3.51 10.37
N HIS A 60 -25.52 4.53 10.33
CA HIS A 60 -26.12 5.18 11.50
C HIS A 60 -27.40 4.42 11.90
#